data_AF-A0A3B9AMZ2-F1
#
_entry.id   AF-A0A3B9AMZ2-F1
#
_cell.length_a   1.000
_cell.length_b   1.000
_cell.length_c   1.000
_cell.angle_alpha   90.00
_cell.angle_beta   90.00
_cell.angle_gamma   90.00
#
_symmetry.space_group_name_H-M   'P 1'
#
loop_
_entity.id
_entity.type
_entity.pdbx_description
1 polymer ?
#
loop_
_entity_poly.entity_id
_entity_poly.type
_entity_poly.pdbx_seq_one_letter_code
_entity_poly.pdbx_strand_id
1 'polypeptide(L)'
;FKVILEATGVYHEQATYFLHEKGFEVSVVLPNKAKSFARSLNAKSKTDQIDAKILAQMGLERKLDSWKPASQNMVSIKRLCRERTTLQDHKTAALNQMHARKSSHLPEKSSQNRSLKLIKFIEKQIKEVEE
;
A
#
# COMPACT_ATOMS: atom_id res chain seq x y z
N PHE A 1 -24.99 4.02 13.48
CA PHE A 1 -23.63 4.36 13.95
C PHE A 1 -22.68 4.15 12.77
N LYS A 2 -21.86 5.15 12.43
CA LYS A 2 -20.97 5.11 11.26
C LYS A 2 -19.52 5.21 11.73
N VAL A 3 -18.67 4.32 11.23
CA VAL A 3 -17.24 4.26 11.57
C VAL A 3 -16.41 4.80 10.42
N ILE A 4 -15.52 5.75 10.69
CA ILE A 4 -14.62 6.34 9.70
C ILE A 4 -13.21 5.79 9.93
N LEU A 5 -12.60 5.24 8.88
CA LEU A 5 -11.25 4.72 8.91
C LEU A 5 -10.40 5.38 7.82
N GLU A 6 -9.14 5.68 8.12
CA GLU A 6 -8.18 6.10 7.10
C GLU A 6 -7.53 4.88 6.42
N ALA A 7 -7.37 4.93 5.10
CA ALA A 7 -6.70 3.88 4.32
C ALA A 7 -5.16 3.91 4.50
N THR A 8 -4.69 3.50 5.68
CA THR A 8 -3.25 3.41 6.01
C THR A 8 -2.67 2.07 5.60
N GLY A 9 -2.16 1.97 4.36
CA GLY A 9 -1.64 0.71 3.83
C GLY A 9 -2.68 -0.41 3.91
N VAL A 10 -2.29 -1.58 4.42
CA VAL A 10 -3.18 -2.73 4.65
C VAL A 10 -3.79 -2.77 6.05
N TYR A 11 -3.33 -1.92 6.98
CA TYR A 11 -3.69 -2.00 8.40
C TYR A 11 -5.18 -1.70 8.66
N HIS A 12 -5.81 -0.91 7.80
CA HIS A 12 -7.24 -0.63 7.90
C HIS A 12 -8.13 -1.81 7.48
N GLU A 13 -7.63 -2.75 6.66
CA GLU A 13 -8.46 -3.78 6.03
C GLU A 13 -9.14 -4.66 7.09
N GLN A 14 -8.38 -5.23 8.03
CA GLN A 14 -8.94 -6.13 9.04
C GLN A 14 -10.04 -5.47 9.89
N ALA A 15 -9.82 -4.24 10.34
CA ALA A 15 -10.81 -3.48 11.11
C ALA A 15 -12.06 -3.16 10.28
N THR A 16 -11.87 -2.77 9.01
CA THR A 16 -12.97 -2.46 8.08
C THR A 16 -13.86 -3.67 7.84
N TYR A 17 -13.27 -4.83 7.54
CA TYR A 17 -14.02 -6.08 7.31
C TYR A 17 -14.75 -6.52 8.57
N PHE A 18 -14.07 -6.56 9.72
CA PHE A 18 -14.68 -6.95 10.99
C PHE A 18 -15.90 -6.08 11.34
N LEU A 19 -15.79 -4.76 11.22
CA LEU A 19 -16.88 -3.84 11.53
C LEU A 19 -18.04 -3.98 10.54
N HIS A 20 -17.74 -4.14 9.26
CA HIS A 20 -18.76 -4.38 8.23
C HIS A 20 -19.52 -5.70 8.49
N GLU A 21 -18.82 -6.78 8.83
CA GLU A 21 -19.43 -8.08 9.19
C GLU A 21 -20.31 -8.00 10.44
N LYS A 22 -20.02 -7.07 11.36
CA LYS A 22 -20.87 -6.77 12.52
C LYS A 22 -22.06 -5.86 12.20
N GLY A 23 -22.25 -5.48 10.93
CA GLY A 23 -23.37 -4.65 10.47
C GLY A 23 -23.18 -3.15 10.70
N PHE A 24 -21.97 -2.69 11.02
CA PHE A 24 -21.69 -1.25 11.09
C PHE A 24 -21.56 -0.64 9.70
N GLU A 25 -22.06 0.59 9.53
CA GLU A 25 -21.74 1.38 8.35
C GLU A 25 -20.30 1.87 8.48
N VAL A 26 -19.44 1.49 7.54
CA VAL A 26 -18.02 1.89 7.53
C VAL A 26 -17.77 2.79 6.33
N SER A 27 -16.98 3.84 6.49
CA SER A 27 -16.41 4.62 5.39
C SER A 27 -14.89 4.63 5.51
N VAL A 28 -14.22 4.29 4.40
CA VAL A 28 -12.77 4.33 4.31
C VAL A 28 -12.36 5.57 3.51
N VAL A 29 -11.62 6.47 4.15
CA VAL A 29 -11.14 7.71 3.54
C VAL A 29 -9.67 7.60 3.15
N LEU A 30 -9.31 8.24 2.04
CA LEU A 30 -7.91 8.30 1.62
C LEU A 30 -7.10 9.20 2.57
N PRO A 31 -5.84 8.86 2.89
CA PRO A 31 -4.99 9.67 3.77
C PRO A 31 -4.84 11.12 3.33
N ASN A 32 -4.79 11.38 2.02
CA ASN A 32 -4.73 12.74 1.49
C ASN A 32 -6.03 13.54 1.75
N LYS A 33 -7.20 12.91 1.68
CA LYS A 33 -8.48 13.53 2.00
C LYS A 33 -8.58 13.85 3.49
N ALA A 34 -8.26 12.90 4.35
CA ALA A 34 -8.23 13.10 5.79
C ALA A 34 -7.25 14.23 6.18
N LYS A 35 -6.04 14.21 5.61
CA LYS A 35 -5.03 15.26 5.83
C LYS A 35 -5.48 16.65 5.35
N SER A 36 -6.13 16.74 4.19
CA SER A 36 -6.65 18.02 3.69
C SER A 36 -7.79 18.55 4.57
N PHE A 37 -8.64 17.67 5.08
CA PHE A 37 -9.69 18.04 6.02
C PHE A 37 -9.11 18.53 7.35
N ALA A 38 -8.13 17.81 7.92
CA ALA A 38 -7.39 18.24 9.10
C ALA A 38 -6.81 19.66 8.94
N ARG A 39 -6.21 19.95 7.78
CA ARG A 39 -5.68 21.28 7.45
C ARG A 39 -6.76 22.36 7.43
N SER A 40 -7.93 22.06 6.88
CA SER A 40 -9.06 23.00 6.86
C SER A 40 -9.57 23.38 8.25
N LEU A 41 -9.33 22.51 9.24
CA LEU A 41 -9.64 22.73 10.65
C LEU A 41 -8.50 23.43 11.42
N ASN A 42 -7.43 23.87 10.75
CA ASN A 42 -6.23 24.42 11.36
C ASN A 42 -5.57 23.49 12.42
N ALA A 43 -5.72 22.17 12.29
CA ALA A 43 -5.08 21.21 13.17
C ALA A 43 -3.56 21.22 12.95
N LYS A 44 -2.80 21.68 13.95
CA LYS A 44 -1.33 21.79 13.90
C LYS A 44 -0.59 20.57 14.46
N SER A 45 -1.24 19.85 15.38
CA SER A 45 -0.66 18.68 16.06
C SER A 45 -1.21 17.39 15.47
N LYS A 46 -0.38 16.34 15.41
CA LYS A 46 -0.75 15.02 14.92
C LYS A 46 -0.52 13.97 16.00
N THR A 47 -1.60 13.42 16.53
CA THR A 47 -1.60 12.28 17.47
C THR A 47 -2.79 11.39 17.11
N ASP A 48 -2.76 10.11 17.48
CA ASP A 48 -3.85 9.17 17.16
C ASP A 48 -5.21 9.66 17.68
N GLN A 49 -5.23 10.31 18.86
CA GLN A 49 -6.46 10.88 19.43
C GLN A 49 -7.00 12.07 18.61
N ILE A 50 -6.11 12.95 18.15
CA ILE A 50 -6.49 14.10 17.31
C ILE A 50 -6.98 13.61 15.95
N ASP A 51 -6.27 12.67 15.33
CA ASP A 51 -6.63 12.11 14.03
C ASP A 51 -7.99 11.40 14.11
N ALA A 52 -8.24 10.62 15.17
CA ALA A 52 -9.56 9.99 15.40
C ALA A 52 -10.69 11.01 15.54
N LYS A 53 -10.46 12.12 16.26
CA LYS A 53 -11.44 13.21 16.40
C LYS A 53 -11.73 13.89 15.05
N ILE A 54 -10.69 14.13 14.25
CA ILE A 54 -10.83 14.73 12.91
C ILE A 54 -11.62 13.80 11.98
N LEU A 55 -11.33 12.50 11.98
CA LEU A 55 -12.09 11.53 11.18
C LEU A 55 -13.55 11.44 11.62
N ALA A 56 -13.83 11.46 12.92
CA ALA A 56 -15.19 11.49 13.45
C ALA A 56 -15.93 12.76 12.98
N GLN A 57 -15.29 13.93 13.11
CA GLN A 57 -15.84 15.20 12.63
C GLN A 57 -16.10 15.17 11.11
N MET A 58 -15.17 14.59 10.34
CA MET A 58 -15.34 14.41 8.89
C MET A 58 -16.59 13.59 8.55
N GLY A 59 -16.84 12.51 9.30
CA GLY A 59 -18.01 11.66 9.13
C GLY A 59 -19.33 12.34 9.48
N LEU A 60 -19.31 13.36 10.33
CA LEU A 60 -20.48 14.17 10.69
C LEU A 60 -20.75 15.29 9.67
N GLU A 61 -19.69 15.95 9.19
CA GLU A 61 -19.82 17.12 8.31
C GLU A 61 -19.94 16.77 6.83
N ARG A 62 -19.40 15.63 6.41
CA ARG A 62 -19.29 15.26 5.00
C ARG A 62 -20.14 14.03 4.68
N LYS A 63 -20.78 14.06 3.52
CA LYS A 63 -21.38 12.86 2.95
C LYS A 63 -20.28 11.96 2.40
N LEU A 64 -19.89 10.96 3.18
CA LEU A 64 -18.89 9.96 2.82
C LEU A 64 -19.55 8.69 2.27
N ASP A 65 -18.99 8.14 1.21
CA ASP A 65 -19.46 6.89 0.62
C ASP A 65 -19.27 5.73 1.60
N SER A 66 -20.29 4.88 1.72
CA SER A 66 -20.21 3.65 2.51
C SER A 66 -19.28 2.68 1.78
N TRP A 67 -18.29 2.18 2.50
CA TRP A 67 -17.37 1.16 2.02
C TRP A 67 -18.13 -0.15 1.79
N LYS A 68 -17.75 -0.86 0.73
CA LYS A 68 -18.25 -2.20 0.42
C LYS A 68 -17.07 -3.12 0.19
N PRO A 69 -17.13 -4.38 0.66
CA PRO A 69 -16.09 -5.35 0.40
C PRO A 69 -15.96 -5.58 -1.11
N ALA A 70 -14.72 -5.59 -1.59
CA ALA A 70 -14.45 -6.05 -2.95
C ALA A 70 -14.71 -7.56 -3.05
N SER A 71 -15.07 -8.03 -4.24
CA SER A 71 -15.22 -9.48 -4.47
C SER A 71 -13.90 -10.20 -4.23
N GLN A 72 -13.97 -11.49 -3.88
CA GLN A 72 -12.78 -12.30 -3.63
C GLN A 72 -11.80 -12.25 -4.81
N ASN A 73 -12.32 -12.33 -6.05
CA ASN A 73 -11.51 -12.23 -7.26
C ASN A 73 -10.82 -10.87 -7.39
N MET A 74 -11.52 -9.76 -7.11
CA MET A 74 -10.92 -8.42 -7.14
C MET A 74 -9.82 -8.26 -6.09
N VAL A 75 -10.02 -8.83 -4.89
CA VAL A 75 -8.99 -8.81 -3.83
C VAL A 75 -7.75 -9.58 -4.29
N SER A 76 -7.92 -10.79 -4.84
CA SER A 76 -6.82 -11.60 -5.36
C SER A 76 -6.06 -10.89 -6.48
N ILE A 77 -6.77 -10.38 -7.49
CA ILE A 77 -6.17 -9.63 -8.61
C ILE A 77 -5.39 -8.42 -8.10
N LYS A 78 -5.97 -7.63 -7.19
CA LYS A 78 -5.30 -6.46 -6.60
C LYS A 78 -4.00 -6.84 -5.88
N ARG A 79 -3.97 -7.98 -5.18
CA ARG A 79 -2.77 -8.49 -4.50
C ARG A 79 -1.70 -8.90 -5.51
N LEU A 80 -2.06 -9.69 -6.52
CA LEU A 80 -1.14 -10.12 -7.59
C LEU A 80 -0.58 -8.93 -8.36
N CYS A 81 -1.40 -7.92 -8.69
CA CYS A 81 -0.92 -6.70 -9.34
C CYS A 81 0.12 -5.96 -8.49
N ARG A 82 -0.10 -5.83 -7.17
CA ARG A 82 0.85 -5.18 -6.25
C ARG A 82 2.14 -5.98 -6.12
N GLU A 83 2.03 -7.29 -6.02
CA GLU A 83 3.18 -8.20 -5.96
C GLU A 83 4.03 -8.07 -7.23
N ARG A 84 3.39 -8.12 -8.41
CA ARG A 84 4.05 -7.91 -9.69
C ARG A 84 4.79 -6.57 -9.75
N THR A 85 4.15 -5.46 -9.35
CA THR A 85 4.80 -4.15 -9.30
C THR A 85 6.03 -4.16 -8.38
N THR A 86 5.91 -4.77 -7.20
CA THR A 86 7.02 -4.90 -6.24
C THR A 86 8.18 -5.69 -6.83
N LEU A 87 7.91 -6.81 -7.50
CA LEU A 87 8.93 -7.61 -8.16
C LEU A 87 9.61 -6.84 -9.30
N GLN A 88 8.88 -6.04 -10.07
CA GLN A 88 9.46 -5.18 -11.11
C GLN A 88 10.38 -4.10 -10.52
N ASP A 89 10.00 -3.50 -9.39
CA ASP A 89 10.84 -2.53 -8.68
C ASP A 89 12.14 -3.20 -8.16
N HIS A 90 12.02 -4.40 -7.58
CA HIS A 90 13.18 -5.20 -7.15
C HIS A 90 14.10 -5.56 -8.33
N LYS A 91 13.55 -5.95 -9.48
CA LYS A 91 14.31 -6.22 -10.69
C LYS A 91 15.10 -4.99 -11.13
N THR A 92 14.44 -3.84 -11.18
CA THR A 92 15.05 -2.55 -11.56
C THR A 92 16.18 -2.18 -10.61
N ALA A 93 15.97 -2.30 -9.30
CA ALA A 93 16.99 -2.06 -8.29
C ALA A 93 18.20 -3.02 -8.46
N ALA A 94 17.95 -4.31 -8.68
CA ALA A 94 19.01 -5.30 -8.89
C ALA A 94 19.82 -5.04 -10.17
N LEU A 95 19.17 -4.63 -11.27
CA LEU A 95 19.83 -4.22 -12.51
C LEU A 95 20.72 -2.99 -12.31
N ASN A 96 20.22 -1.98 -11.62
CA ASN A 96 20.97 -0.76 -11.32
C ASN A 96 22.22 -1.07 -10.46
N GLN A 97 22.07 -1.91 -9.44
CA GLN A 97 23.19 -2.37 -8.61
C GLN A 97 24.22 -3.16 -9.42
N MET A 98 23.77 -4.05 -10.31
CA MET A 98 24.66 -4.81 -11.19
C MET A 98 25.44 -3.89 -12.12
N HIS A 99 24.77 -2.92 -12.73
CA HIS A 99 25.39 -1.92 -13.60
C HIS A 99 26.47 -1.13 -12.85
N ALA A 100 26.15 -0.61 -11.66
CA ALA A 100 27.12 0.12 -10.82
C ALA A 100 28.35 -0.73 -10.46
N ARG A 101 28.15 -2.00 -10.09
CA ARG A 101 29.26 -2.94 -9.79
C ARG A 101 30.13 -3.21 -11.01
N LYS A 102 29.54 -3.34 -12.20
CA LYS A 102 30.27 -3.56 -13.46
C LYS A 102 31.12 -2.36 -13.83
N SER A 103 30.66 -1.15 -13.52
CA SER A 103 31.37 0.11 -13.78
C SER A 103 32.42 0.47 -12.72
N SER A 104 32.60 -0.35 -11.68
CA SER A 104 33.64 -0.13 -10.66
C SER A 104 35.05 -0.31 -11.24
N HIS A 105 36.04 0.35 -10.65
CA HIS A 105 37.44 0.27 -11.07
C HIS A 105 38.00 -1.18 -11.03
N LEU A 106 37.52 -1.99 -10.08
CA LEU A 106 37.90 -3.39 -9.90
C LEU A 106 36.64 -4.27 -9.78
N PRO A 107 36.01 -4.64 -10.90
CA PRO A 107 34.77 -5.38 -10.89
C PRO A 107 34.98 -6.85 -10.47
N GLU A 108 34.29 -7.28 -9.41
CA GLU A 108 34.35 -8.66 -8.93
C GLU A 108 33.37 -9.58 -9.71
N LYS A 109 33.91 -10.52 -10.49
CA LYS A 109 33.10 -11.48 -11.29
C LYS A 109 32.12 -12.29 -10.42
N SER A 110 32.52 -12.67 -9.21
CA SER A 110 31.68 -13.47 -8.30
C SER A 110 30.42 -12.70 -7.89
N SER A 111 30.55 -11.39 -7.62
CA SER A 111 29.42 -10.52 -7.29
C SER A 111 28.48 -10.30 -8.49
N GLN A 112 29.02 -10.20 -9.70
CA GLN A 112 28.20 -10.09 -10.92
C GLN A 112 27.38 -11.36 -11.14
N ASN A 113 27.98 -12.53 -10.95
CA ASN A 113 27.28 -13.81 -11.06
C ASN A 113 26.14 -13.93 -10.03
N ARG A 114 26.34 -13.47 -8.80
CA ARG A 114 25.26 -13.42 -7.78
C ARG A 114 24.13 -12.47 -8.20
N SER A 115 24.45 -11.28 -8.71
CA SER A 115 23.45 -10.33 -9.24
C SER A 115 22.64 -10.93 -10.38
N LEU A 116 23.29 -11.60 -11.34
CA LEU A 116 22.59 -12.26 -12.45
C LEU A 116 21.66 -13.36 -11.98
N LYS A 117 22.07 -14.17 -11.00
CA LYS A 117 21.21 -15.20 -10.39
C LYS A 117 19.97 -14.58 -9.73
N LEU A 118 20.15 -13.48 -9.00
CA LEU A 118 19.04 -12.76 -8.38
C LEU A 118 18.06 -12.20 -9.42
N ILE A 119 18.56 -11.57 -10.48
CA ILE A 119 17.71 -11.04 -11.56
C ILE A 119 16.89 -12.16 -12.21
N LYS A 120 17.52 -13.29 -12.54
CA LYS A 120 16.83 -14.45 -13.11
C LYS A 120 15.78 -15.03 -12.16
N PHE A 121 16.07 -15.07 -10.86
CA PHE A 121 15.10 -15.49 -9.85
C PHE A 121 13.88 -14.59 -9.83
N ILE A 122 14.08 -13.26 -9.79
CA ILE A 122 12.97 -12.28 -9.80
C ILE A 122 12.16 -12.40 -11.11
N GLU A 123 12.82 -12.55 -12.27
CA GLU A 123 12.13 -12.75 -13.55
C GLU A 123 11.25 -14.00 -13.57
N LYS A 124 11.70 -15.09 -12.93
CA LYS A 124 10.88 -16.29 -12.78
C LYS A 124 9.63 -16.02 -11.93
N GLN A 125 9.79 -15.34 -10.79
CA GLN A 125 8.67 -14.99 -9.92
C GLN A 125 7.66 -14.06 -10.62
N ILE A 126 8.12 -13.13 -11.45
CA ILE A 126 7.22 -12.27 -12.24
C ILE A 126 6.35 -13.11 -13.17
N LYS A 127 6.92 -14.12 -13.84
CA LYS A 127 6.16 -15.03 -14.71
C LYS A 127 5.15 -15.86 -13.93
N GLU A 128 5.54 -16.39 -12.77
CA GLU A 128 4.64 -17.16 -11.89
C GLU A 128 3.44 -16.34 -11.40
N VAL A 129 3.56 -15.01 -11.31
CA VAL A 129 2.44 -14.10 -10.95
C VAL A 129 1.57 -13.74 -12.17
N GLU A 130 2.10 -13.86 -13.39
CA GLU A 130 1.41 -13.56 -14.65
C GLU A 130 0.68 -14.76 -15.25
N GLU A 131 1.04 -15.99 -14.84
CA GLU A 131 0.38 -17.27 -15.17
C GLU A 131 -0.90 -17.50 -14.36
#